data_AF-A0A7V9BVJ5-F1
#
_entry.id   AF-A0A7V9BVJ5-F1
#
_cell.length_a   1.000
_cell.length_b   1.000
_cell.length_c   1.000
_cell.angle_alpha   90.00
_cell.angle_beta   90.00
_cell.angle_gamma   90.00
#
_symmetry.space_group_name_H-M   'P 1'
#
loop_
_entity.id
_entity.type
_entity.pdbx_description
1 polymer ?
#
loop_
_entity_poly.entity_id
_entity_poly.type
_entity_poly.pdbx_seq_one_letter_code
_entity_poly.pdbx_strand_id
1 'polypeptide(L)' 'MNEMRERRTTVTADRDDLDTLAAEAARREVSLTTVLAEAVAEKASAIRARRRPRFGVARSTDDRSAVEVTAEPIAEPPR' A
#
# COMPACT_ATOMS: atom_id res chain seq x y z
N MET A 1 -4.05 -16.55 -9.50
CA MET A 1 -4.58 -15.48 -10.37
C MET A 1 -5.24 -14.47 -9.45
N ASN A 2 -4.69 -13.25 -9.30
CA ASN A 2 -5.29 -12.25 -8.42
C ASN A 2 -6.64 -11.81 -9.02
N GLU A 3 -7.72 -11.89 -8.26
CA GLU A 3 -9.05 -11.48 -8.69
C GLU A 3 -9.09 -9.95 -8.83
N MET A 4 -9.35 -9.42 -10.03
CA MET A 4 -9.65 -8.00 -10.21
C MET A 4 -11.13 -7.77 -9.92
N ARG A 5 -11.43 -7.00 -8.88
CA ARG A 5 -12.79 -6.55 -8.57
C ARG A 5 -13.01 -5.14 -9.08
N GLU A 6 -14.02 -4.97 -9.93
CA GLU A 6 -14.45 -3.66 -10.42
C GLU A 6 -15.65 -3.17 -9.62
N ARG A 7 -15.62 -1.88 -9.21
CA ARG A 7 -16.73 -1.22 -8.51
C ARG A 7 -16.91 0.18 -9.07
N ARG A 8 -18.13 0.53 -9.48
CA ARG A 8 -18.48 1.89 -9.89
C ARG A 8 -18.77 2.75 -8.66
N THR A 9 -18.24 3.96 -8.66
CA THR A 9 -18.48 4.98 -7.64
C THR A 9 -18.47 6.36 -8.28
N THR A 10 -19.13 7.32 -7.64
CA THR A 10 -19.11 8.73 -8.04
C THR A 10 -18.14 9.47 -7.12
N VAL A 11 -17.27 10.30 -7.70
CA VAL A 11 -16.30 11.11 -6.96
C VAL A 11 -16.62 12.58 -7.19
N THR A 12 -16.55 13.38 -6.15
CA THR A 12 -16.59 14.85 -6.22
C THR A 12 -15.19 15.38 -5.95
N ALA A 13 -14.73 16.32 -6.76
CA ALA A 13 -13.43 16.97 -6.65
C ALA A 13 -13.58 18.44 -7.04
N ASP A 14 -12.54 19.23 -6.77
CA ASP A 14 -12.48 20.61 -7.27
C ASP A 14 -12.50 20.61 -8.80
N ARG A 15 -13.07 21.66 -9.38
CA ARG A 15 -13.16 21.80 -10.84
C ARG A 15 -11.77 21.88 -11.47
N ASP A 16 -10.85 22.62 -10.86
CA ASP A 16 -9.52 22.85 -11.42
C ASP A 16 -8.70 21.54 -11.41
N ASP A 17 -8.91 20.68 -10.41
CA ASP A 17 -8.32 19.34 -10.35
C ASP A 17 -8.85 18.44 -11.47
N LEU A 18 -10.18 18.46 -11.70
CA LEU A 18 -10.79 17.69 -12.79
C LEU A 18 -10.32 18.17 -14.16
N ASP A 19 -10.21 19.48 -14.36
CA ASP A 19 -9.73 20.06 -15.61
C ASP A 19 -8.25 19.69 -15.86
N THR A 20 -7.42 19.68 -14.81
CA THR A 20 -6.02 19.22 -14.88
C THR A 20 -5.93 17.74 -15.29
N LEU A 21 -6.72 16.87 -14.67
CA LEU A 21 -6.72 15.44 -15.00
C LEU A 21 -7.28 15.17 -16.41
N ALA A 22 -8.29 15.94 -16.84
CA ALA A 22 -8.84 15.86 -18.19
C ALA A 22 -7.82 16.30 -19.25
N ALA A 23 -7.05 17.36 -18.99
CA ALA A 23 -5.98 17.80 -19.86
C ALA A 23 -4.88 16.73 -20.00
N GLU A 24 -4.51 16.07 -18.91
CA GLU A 24 -3.53 14.98 -18.97
C GLU A 24 -4.06 13.75 -19.72
N ALA A 25 -5.34 13.42 -19.54
CA ALA A 25 -6.00 12.35 -20.30
C ALA A 25 -5.98 12.65 -21.81
N ALA A 26 -6.31 13.89 -22.20
CA ALA A 26 -6.27 14.34 -23.58
C ALA A 26 -4.85 14.30 -24.16
N ARG A 27 -3.85 14.80 -23.42
CA ARG A 27 -2.43 14.77 -23.84
C ARG A 27 -1.91 13.35 -24.07
N ARG A 28 -2.39 12.37 -23.29
CA ARG A 28 -1.98 10.95 -23.38
C ARG A 28 -2.86 10.13 -24.32
N GLU A 29 -3.90 10.72 -24.90
CA GLU A 29 -4.91 10.02 -25.73
C GLU A 29 -5.59 8.84 -24.99
N VAL A 30 -5.86 9.00 -23.69
CA VAL A 30 -6.55 8.00 -22.87
C VAL A 30 -7.82 8.58 -22.24
N SER A 31 -8.67 7.71 -21.70
CA SER A 31 -9.88 8.16 -20.99
C SER A 31 -9.54 8.79 -19.64
N LEU A 32 -10.35 9.76 -19.18
CA LEU A 32 -10.25 10.31 -17.82
C LEU A 32 -10.33 9.20 -16.75
N THR A 33 -11.16 8.17 -16.98
CA THR A 33 -11.27 7.00 -16.10
C THR A 33 -9.94 6.28 -15.94
N THR A 34 -9.12 6.20 -17.00
CA THR A 34 -7.78 5.59 -16.95
C THR A 34 -6.87 6.37 -16.01
N VAL A 35 -6.81 7.69 -16.17
CA VAL A 35 -5.99 8.58 -15.31
C VAL A 35 -6.47 8.52 -13.85
N LEU A 36 -7.79 8.50 -13.62
CA LEU A 36 -8.36 8.34 -12.27
C LEU A 36 -8.00 6.97 -11.67
N ALA A 37 -8.02 5.90 -12.46
CA ALA A 37 -7.62 4.57 -11.99
C ALA A 37 -6.14 4.53 -11.59
N GLU A 38 -5.27 5.20 -12.35
CA GLU A 38 -3.85 5.37 -12.00
C GLU A 38 -3.69 6.10 -10.66
N ALA A 39 -4.38 7.24 -10.48
CA ALA A 39 -4.32 8.02 -9.24
C ALA A 39 -4.81 7.22 -8.02
N VAL A 40 -5.88 6.42 -8.18
CA VAL A 40 -6.38 5.52 -7.13
C VAL A 40 -5.35 4.45 -6.81
N ALA A 41 -4.72 3.83 -7.83
CA ALA A 41 -3.71 2.81 -7.64
C ALA A 41 -2.47 3.36 -6.92
N GLU A 42 -2.00 4.54 -7.30
CA GLU A 42 -0.88 5.24 -6.68
C GLU A 42 -1.19 5.54 -5.20
N LYS A 43 -2.35 6.14 -4.91
CA LYS A 43 -2.75 6.45 -3.53
C LYS A 43 -2.89 5.19 -2.68
N ALA A 44 -3.48 4.13 -3.23
CA ALA A 44 -3.61 2.85 -2.52
C ALA A 44 -2.24 2.22 -2.25
N SER A 45 -1.30 2.30 -3.19
CA SER A 45 0.08 1.86 -3.01
C SER A 45 0.75 2.63 -1.88
N ALA A 46 0.64 3.96 -1.88
CA ALA A 46 1.19 4.82 -0.82
C ALA A 46 0.59 4.50 0.56
N ILE A 47 -0.71 4.24 0.64
CA ILE A 47 -1.38 3.83 1.88
C ILE A 47 -0.83 2.48 2.37
N ARG A 48 -0.69 1.48 1.49
CA ARG A 48 -0.13 0.16 1.85
C ARG A 48 1.32 0.28 2.31
N ALA A 49 2.13 1.08 1.61
CA ALA A 49 3.52 1.32 1.98
C ALA A 49 3.64 1.94 3.37
N ARG A 50 2.77 2.90 3.71
CA ARG A 50 2.71 3.51 5.06
C ARG A 50 2.20 2.55 6.13
N ARG A 51 1.26 1.66 5.78
CA ARG A 51 0.67 0.68 6.71
C ARG A 51 1.56 -0.53 6.98
N ARG A 52 2.49 -0.88 6.08
CA ARG A 52 3.33 -2.05 6.23
C ARG A 52 4.13 -1.91 7.54
N PRO A 53 3.82 -2.69 8.59
CA PRO A 53 4.58 -2.59 9.82
C PRO A 53 6.00 -2.98 9.49
N ARG A 54 6.95 -2.11 9.80
CA ARG A 54 8.38 -2.43 9.75
C ARG A 54 8.67 -3.36 10.92
N PHE A 55 8.26 -4.61 10.84
CA PHE A 55 8.78 -5.64 11.74
C PHE A 55 10.27 -5.80 11.40
N GLY A 56 11.14 -5.41 12.34
CA GLY A 56 12.57 -5.77 12.31
C GLY A 56 13.54 -4.68 11.86
N VAL A 57 13.47 -3.45 12.40
CA VAL A 57 14.71 -2.70 12.68
C VAL A 57 14.70 -2.38 14.16
N ALA A 58 14.91 -3.41 14.98
CA ALA A 58 15.43 -3.18 16.31
C ALA A 58 16.88 -2.69 16.10
N ARG A 59 17.13 -1.41 16.34
CA ARG A 59 18.48 -0.97 16.67
C ARG A 59 18.73 -1.50 18.07
N SER A 60 19.29 -2.70 18.16
CA SER A 60 19.74 -3.24 19.43
C SER A 60 20.88 -2.35 19.90
N THR A 61 20.68 -1.63 21.01
CA THR A 61 21.77 -1.02 21.78
C THR A 61 22.48 -2.04 22.66
N ASP A 62 21.96 -3.27 22.73
CA ASP A 62 22.56 -4.39 23.43
C ASP A 62 22.84 -5.49 22.41
N ASP A 63 24.11 -5.85 22.21
CA ASP A 63 24.61 -6.80 21.19
C ASP A 63 24.02 -8.21 21.30
N ARG A 64 22.74 -8.41 20.94
CA ARG A 64 22.14 -9.75 20.79
C ARG A 64 21.37 -9.88 19.49
N SER A 65 21.75 -10.89 18.72
CA SER A 65 21.20 -11.21 17.40
C SER A 65 19.82 -11.83 17.52
N ALA A 66 18.89 -11.45 16.64
CA ALA A 66 17.52 -11.99 16.58
C ALA A 66 17.46 -13.51 16.36
N VAL A 67 18.55 -14.13 15.89
CA VAL A 67 18.67 -15.58 15.71
C VAL A 67 18.79 -16.31 17.06
N GLU A 68 19.33 -15.64 18.08
CA GLU A 68 19.56 -16.21 19.41
C GLU A 68 18.27 -16.34 20.23
N VAL A 69 17.29 -15.46 19.97
CA VAL A 69 16.01 -15.42 20.71
C VAL A 69 15.03 -16.50 20.25
N THR A 70 15.16 -16.99 19.01
CA THR A 70 14.24 -17.99 18.44
C THR A 70 14.73 -19.43 18.52
N ALA A 71 15.87 -19.67 19.19
CA ALA A 71 16.58 -20.94 19.09
C ALA A 71 16.05 -22.07 19.99
N GLU A 72 15.21 -21.80 21.00
CA GLU A 72 14.71 -22.85 21.90
C GLU A 72 13.18 -22.82 22.04
N PRO A 73 12.45 -23.87 21.63
CA PRO A 73 11.07 -24.06 22.06
C PRO A 73 11.06 -24.61 23.50
N ILE A 74 10.57 -23.80 24.45
CA ILE A 74 10.18 -24.26 25.79
C ILE A 74 8.92 -25.11 25.63
N ALA A 75 9.06 -26.43 25.68
CA ALA A 75 7.95 -27.34 25.81
C ALA A 75 8.25 -28.39 26.88
N GLU A 76 7.71 -28.20 28.09
CA GLU A 76 7.38 -29.26 29.05
C GLU A 76 6.39 -28.73 30.13
N PRO A 77 5.65 -29.58 30.87
CA PRO A 77 4.31 -30.11 30.51
C PRO A 77 3.23 -29.79 31.58
N PRO A 78 1.91 -29.99 31.33
CA PRO A 78 0.94 -30.15 32.43
C PRO A 78 0.86 -31.61 32.90
N ARG A 79 0.82 -31.80 34.23
CA ARG A 79 0.78 -33.09 34.95
C ARG A 79 -0.50 -33.89 34.72
#